data_AF-A0A7J7G746-F1
#
_entry.id   AF-A0A7J7G746-F1
#
_cell.length_a   1.000
_cell.length_b   1.000
_cell.length_c   1.000
_cell.angle_alpha   90.00
_cell.angle_beta   90.00
_cell.angle_gamma   90.00
#
_symmetry.space_group_name_H-M   'P 1'
#
loop_
_entity.id
_entity.type
_entity.pdbx_description
1 polymer ?
#
loop_
_entity_poly.entity_id
_entity_poly.type
_entity_poly.pdbx_seq_one_letter_code
_entity_poly.pdbx_strand_id
1 'polypeptide(L)'
;MTPPYSVLYMVMTPPYSVLYNKGIKTVVLSGDREEAVASIAKTVGIGSEFIRASLTPQLKSGVISTLQASGHHVAMVGDGINDAPSLALADVGIALQIEAQENAASNAASIILLGNKLSQVVDALDLAQATMKKVHQNLSWAVAYNVVAIPIAAGLLLPQFDFAMTPSLSGK
;
A
#
# COMPACT_ATOMS: atom_id res chain seq x y z
N MET A 1 -13.33 -15.07 -7.74
CA MET A 1 -12.48 -13.96 -8.19
C MET A 1 -12.11 -13.15 -6.95
N THR A 2 -10.98 -13.48 -6.33
CA THR A 2 -10.46 -12.75 -5.15
C THR A 2 -10.00 -11.36 -5.59
N PRO A 3 -10.17 -10.30 -4.78
CA PRO A 3 -9.66 -8.98 -5.12
C PRO A 3 -8.12 -9.05 -5.23
N PRO A 4 -7.49 -8.17 -6.03
CA PRO A 4 -6.08 -8.30 -6.41
C PRO A 4 -5.09 -7.89 -5.29
N TYR A 5 -5.54 -7.76 -4.06
CA TYR A 5 -4.70 -7.34 -2.94
C TYR A 5 -4.45 -8.57 -2.06
N SER A 6 -3.21 -9.07 -2.08
CA SER A 6 -2.68 -9.90 -1.01
C SER A 6 -3.10 -9.26 0.31
N VAL A 7 -3.72 -10.04 1.19
CA VAL A 7 -4.42 -9.54 2.39
C VAL A 7 -3.52 -8.54 3.13
N LEU A 8 -3.93 -7.27 3.14
CA LEU A 8 -3.20 -6.20 3.84
C LEU A 8 -3.55 -6.27 5.33
N TYR A 9 -2.53 -6.44 6.15
CA TYR A 9 -2.63 -6.39 7.61
C TYR A 9 -2.17 -5.02 8.10
N MET A 10 -2.98 -4.37 8.92
CA MET A 10 -2.66 -3.07 9.50
C MET A 10 -2.54 -3.18 11.02
N VAL A 11 -1.37 -2.84 11.56
CA VAL A 11 -1.11 -2.85 12.99
C VAL A 11 -1.26 -1.44 13.56
N MET A 12 -2.26 -1.17 14.41
CA MET A 12 -2.51 0.20 14.89
C MET A 12 -3.47 0.31 16.10
N THR A 13 -3.52 1.49 16.73
CA THR A 13 -4.70 2.04 17.44
C THR A 13 -5.72 2.59 16.41
N PRO A 14 -6.99 2.95 16.69
CA PRO A 14 -8.08 2.89 15.70
C PRO A 14 -8.54 4.18 14.97
N PRO A 15 -8.97 4.05 13.69
CA PRO A 15 -10.40 3.80 13.37
C PRO A 15 -10.66 2.45 12.65
N TYR A 16 -11.11 1.43 13.39
CA TYR A 16 -11.28 0.06 12.91
C TYR A 16 -12.35 -0.13 11.83
N SER A 17 -13.52 0.48 11.97
CA SER A 17 -14.70 0.21 11.12
C SER A 17 -14.45 0.52 9.64
N VAL A 18 -13.73 1.60 9.34
CA VAL A 18 -13.42 2.00 7.96
C VAL A 18 -12.45 1.02 7.30
N LEU A 19 -11.43 0.57 8.04
CA LEU A 19 -10.45 -0.40 7.53
C LEU A 19 -11.08 -1.76 7.32
N TYR A 20 -11.93 -2.20 8.26
CA TYR A 20 -12.71 -3.42 8.14
C TYR A 20 -13.56 -3.41 6.86
N ASN A 21 -14.28 -2.32 6.60
CA ASN A 21 -15.10 -2.18 5.40
C ASN A 21 -14.29 -2.17 4.08
N LYS A 22 -13.01 -1.80 4.14
CA LYS A 22 -12.07 -1.88 3.01
C LYS A 22 -11.43 -3.26 2.85
N GLY A 23 -11.79 -4.24 3.70
CA GLY A 23 -11.24 -5.60 3.67
C GLY A 23 -9.82 -5.69 4.24
N ILE A 24 -9.37 -4.67 4.98
CA ILE A 24 -8.06 -4.64 5.63
C ILE A 24 -8.20 -5.30 7.00
N LYS A 25 -7.36 -6.31 7.28
CA LYS A 25 -7.35 -6.96 8.59
C LYS A 25 -6.53 -6.11 9.56
N THR A 26 -7.15 -5.65 10.63
CA THR A 26 -6.47 -4.80 11.62
C THR A 26 -6.12 -5.60 12.86
N VAL A 27 -4.91 -5.44 13.37
CA VAL A 27 -4.43 -6.06 14.62
C VAL A 27 -3.91 -4.97 15.54
N VAL A 28 -4.24 -5.03 16.84
CA VAL A 28 -3.71 -4.11 17.85
C VAL A 28 -2.52 -4.77 18.54
N LEU A 29 -1.35 -4.14 18.47
CA LEU A 29 -0.17 -4.54 19.24
C LEU A 29 0.12 -3.50 20.32
N SER A 30 0.04 -3.88 21.59
CA SER A 30 0.32 -2.98 22.72
C SER A 30 1.27 -3.61 23.75
N GLY A 31 2.07 -2.75 24.39
CA GLY A 31 2.89 -3.11 25.55
C GLY A 31 2.12 -3.08 26.86
N ASP A 32 0.88 -2.56 26.87
CA ASP A 32 0.05 -2.46 28.07
C ASP A 32 -0.47 -3.82 28.54
N ARG A 33 -1.03 -3.83 29.75
CA ARG A 33 -1.68 -5.02 30.33
C ARG A 33 -2.92 -5.38 29.52
N GLU A 34 -3.17 -6.68 29.41
CA GLU A 34 -4.28 -7.25 28.64
C GLU A 34 -5.64 -6.62 28.97
N GLU A 35 -5.92 -6.38 30.25
CA GLU A 35 -7.16 -5.74 30.71
C GLU A 35 -7.37 -4.33 30.09
N ALA A 36 -6.30 -3.53 30.03
CA ALA A 36 -6.37 -2.17 29.49
C ALA A 36 -6.61 -2.21 27.98
N VAL A 37 -5.89 -3.07 27.27
CA VAL A 37 -6.01 -3.22 25.81
C VAL A 37 -7.38 -3.79 25.42
N ALA A 38 -7.88 -4.77 26.17
CA ALA A 38 -9.20 -5.37 25.95
C ALA A 38 -10.33 -4.35 26.13
N SER A 39 -10.22 -3.47 27.12
CA SER A 39 -11.19 -2.38 27.35
C SER A 39 -11.25 -1.39 26.17
N ILE A 40 -10.08 -0.98 25.66
CA ILE A 40 -9.98 -0.09 24.51
C ILE A 40 -10.53 -0.77 23.25
N ALA A 41 -10.14 -2.01 23.00
CA ALA A 41 -10.60 -2.76 21.84
C ALA A 41 -12.12 -2.94 21.81
N LYS A 42 -12.74 -3.21 22.97
CA LYS A 42 -14.20 -3.28 23.09
C LYS A 42 -14.89 -1.96 22.74
N THR A 43 -14.30 -0.84 23.16
CA THR A 43 -14.82 0.51 22.86
C THR A 43 -14.79 0.82 21.36
N VAL A 44 -13.82 0.23 20.67
CA VAL A 44 -13.52 0.49 19.26
C VAL A 44 -14.17 -0.54 18.32
N GLY A 45 -14.61 -1.68 18.87
CA GLY A 45 -15.23 -2.76 18.12
C GLY A 45 -14.23 -3.75 17.51
N ILE A 46 -13.02 -3.86 18.06
CA ILE A 46 -12.01 -4.83 17.61
C ILE A 46 -12.23 -6.16 18.34
N GLY A 47 -12.33 -7.26 17.59
CA GLY A 47 -12.44 -8.62 18.15
C GLY A 47 -11.21 -9.02 18.96
N SER A 48 -11.40 -9.79 20.03
CA SER A 48 -10.33 -10.23 20.94
C SER A 48 -9.20 -10.98 20.24
N GLU A 49 -9.51 -11.70 19.17
CA GLU A 49 -8.58 -12.44 18.33
C GLU A 49 -7.57 -11.54 17.59
N PHE A 50 -7.90 -10.25 17.44
CA PHE A 50 -7.08 -9.25 16.77
C PHE A 50 -6.29 -8.37 17.74
N ILE A 51 -6.19 -8.76 19.02
CA ILE A 51 -5.46 -8.01 20.04
C ILE A 51 -4.25 -8.83 20.50
N ARG A 52 -3.10 -8.18 20.66
CA ARG A 52 -1.93 -8.73 21.35
C ARG A 52 -1.41 -7.69 22.34
N ALA A 53 -1.49 -8.01 23.63
CA ALA A 53 -1.10 -7.13 24.72
C ALA A 53 0.23 -7.58 25.35
N SER A 54 0.80 -6.75 26.22
CA SER A 54 2.00 -7.02 27.01
C SER A 54 3.21 -7.43 26.15
N LEU A 55 3.32 -6.84 24.96
CA LEU A 55 4.40 -7.12 24.02
C LEU A 55 5.62 -6.25 24.28
N THR A 56 6.80 -6.86 24.24
CA THR A 56 8.06 -6.13 24.09
C THR A 56 8.24 -5.66 22.64
N PRO A 57 9.11 -4.66 22.37
CA PRO A 57 9.42 -4.24 21.00
C PRO A 57 9.82 -5.39 20.07
N GLN A 58 10.58 -6.37 20.58
CA GLN A 58 11.01 -7.55 19.81
C GLN A 58 9.83 -8.46 19.45
N LEU A 59 8.88 -8.63 20.39
CA LEU A 59 7.68 -9.42 20.12
C LEU A 59 6.77 -8.74 19.10
N LYS A 60 6.68 -7.39 19.09
CA LYS A 60 5.96 -6.66 18.05
C LYS A 60 6.54 -6.95 16.66
N SER A 61 7.86 -6.84 16.52
CA SER A 61 8.56 -7.17 15.26
C SER A 61 8.34 -8.64 14.85
N GLY A 62 8.37 -9.58 15.81
CA GLY A 62 8.10 -10.98 15.55
C GLY A 62 6.69 -11.26 15.00
N VAL A 63 5.68 -10.52 15.46
CA VAL A 63 4.32 -10.60 14.90
C VAL A 63 4.31 -10.14 13.45
N ILE A 64 4.99 -9.03 13.13
CA ILE A 64 5.08 -8.52 11.75
C ILE A 64 5.76 -9.55 10.84
N SER A 65 6.91 -10.09 11.24
CA SER A 65 7.60 -11.12 10.47
C SER A 65 6.73 -12.37 10.26
N THR A 66 5.96 -12.78 11.26
CA THR A 66 5.06 -13.94 11.16
C THR A 66 3.95 -13.71 10.14
N LEU A 67 3.36 -12.50 10.15
CA LEU A 67 2.34 -12.12 9.18
C LEU A 67 2.92 -12.05 7.76
N GLN A 68 4.09 -11.46 7.59
CA GLN A 68 4.80 -11.40 6.32
C GLN A 68 5.15 -12.79 5.79
N ALA A 69 5.66 -13.68 6.66
CA ALA A 69 5.96 -15.07 6.32
C ALA A 69 4.70 -15.86 5.92
N SER A 70 3.52 -15.43 6.38
CA SER A 70 2.23 -15.99 5.98
C SER A 70 1.71 -15.44 4.63
N GLY A 71 2.51 -14.62 3.93
CA GLY A 71 2.17 -14.05 2.63
C GLY A 71 1.33 -12.77 2.70
N HIS A 72 1.28 -12.12 3.85
CA HIS A 72 0.56 -10.85 4.02
C HIS A 72 1.48 -9.67 3.80
N HIS A 73 0.97 -8.62 3.14
CA HIS A 73 1.62 -7.32 3.22
C HIS A 73 1.19 -6.64 4.51
N VAL A 74 2.15 -6.11 5.26
CA VAL A 74 1.92 -5.54 6.58
C VAL A 74 2.21 -4.05 6.54
N ALA A 75 1.21 -3.25 6.86
CA ALA A 75 1.38 -1.85 7.23
C ALA A 75 1.41 -1.74 8.76
N MET A 76 2.39 -1.02 9.30
CA MET A 76 2.44 -0.71 10.73
C MET A 76 2.23 0.78 10.94
N VAL A 77 1.36 1.13 11.88
CA VAL A 77 1.18 2.49 12.38
C VAL A 77 1.67 2.55 13.83
N GLY A 78 2.52 3.52 14.13
CA GLY A 78 3.08 3.73 15.47
C GLY A 78 3.45 5.19 15.72
N ASP A 79 3.61 5.58 16.97
CA ASP A 79 3.79 6.97 17.39
C ASP A 79 5.18 7.29 17.95
N GLY A 80 6.06 6.31 18.12
CA GLY A 80 7.25 6.52 18.95
C GLY A 80 8.49 5.68 18.65
N ILE A 81 9.57 6.08 19.34
CA ILE A 81 10.92 5.49 19.29
C ILE A 81 10.90 3.97 19.48
N ASN A 82 10.01 3.46 20.34
CA ASN A 82 9.90 2.04 20.66
C ASN A 82 9.34 1.19 19.50
N ASP A 83 8.64 1.83 18.55
CA ASP A 83 8.05 1.17 17.40
C ASP A 83 8.92 1.28 16.15
N ALA A 84 10.00 2.08 16.18
CA ALA A 84 10.90 2.28 15.04
C ALA A 84 11.42 0.97 14.41
N PRO A 85 11.85 -0.06 15.18
CA PRO A 85 12.29 -1.33 14.58
C PRO A 85 11.15 -2.06 13.85
N SER A 86 9.94 -1.95 14.38
CA SER A 86 8.77 -2.61 13.81
C SER A 86 8.22 -1.82 12.59
N LEU A 87 8.32 -0.49 12.61
CA LEU A 87 8.00 0.39 11.47
C LEU A 87 8.93 0.15 10.28
N ALA A 88 10.23 -0.02 10.53
CA ALA A 88 11.22 -0.32 9.50
C ALA A 88 11.06 -1.74 8.91
N LEU A 89 10.51 -2.67 9.69
CA LEU A 89 10.32 -4.07 9.28
C LEU A 89 9.05 -4.28 8.43
N ALA A 90 8.02 -3.47 8.68
CA ALA A 90 6.77 -3.53 7.93
C ALA A 90 6.99 -3.22 6.44
N ASP A 91 6.14 -3.77 5.56
CA ASP A 91 6.14 -3.40 4.14
C ASP A 91 5.87 -1.90 3.95
N VAL A 92 5.04 -1.33 4.84
CA VAL A 92 4.80 0.11 4.93
C VAL A 92 4.78 0.55 6.39
N GLY A 93 5.82 1.27 6.82
CA GLY A 93 5.85 1.94 8.12
C GLY A 93 5.17 3.31 8.06
N ILE A 94 4.24 3.58 8.98
CA ILE A 94 3.50 4.83 9.09
C ILE A 94 3.71 5.41 10.48
N ALA A 95 4.43 6.53 10.58
CA ALA A 95 4.65 7.22 11.84
C ALA A 95 3.58 8.30 12.08
N LEU A 96 3.04 8.36 13.30
CA LEU A 96 2.24 9.49 13.77
C LEU A 96 3.18 10.53 14.38
N GLN A 97 3.24 11.72 13.79
CA GLN A 97 4.06 12.80 14.32
C GLN A 97 3.24 13.67 15.28
N ILE A 98 3.59 13.58 16.57
CA ILE A 98 2.96 14.35 17.66
C ILE A 98 3.71 15.68 17.90
N GLU A 99 5.02 15.70 17.70
CA GLU A 99 5.90 16.86 17.93
C GLU A 99 6.65 17.24 16.64
N ALA A 100 7.01 18.52 16.51
CA ALA A 100 7.71 19.05 15.33
C ALA A 100 9.14 18.50 15.15
N GLN A 101 9.68 17.80 16.15
CA GLN A 101 11.02 17.23 16.11
C GLN A 101 11.02 15.85 15.42
N GLU A 102 12.01 15.60 14.57
CA GLU A 102 12.27 14.26 14.04
C GLU A 102 12.65 13.30 15.18
N ASN A 103 12.14 12.07 15.11
CA ASN A 103 12.43 11.00 16.07
C ASN A 103 12.79 9.70 15.34
N ALA A 104 13.18 8.67 16.09
CA ALA A 104 13.60 7.39 15.49
C ALA A 104 12.50 6.73 14.63
N ALA A 105 11.21 6.97 14.96
CA ALA A 105 10.09 6.45 14.17
C ALA A 105 9.91 7.21 12.85
N SER A 106 10.04 8.54 12.84
CA SER A 106 9.95 9.33 11.61
C SER A 106 11.05 8.97 10.61
N ASN A 107 12.25 8.65 11.09
CA ASN A 107 13.35 8.20 10.24
C ASN A 107 13.18 6.77 9.70
N ALA A 108 12.46 5.93 10.45
CA ALA A 108 12.22 4.53 10.09
C ALA A 108 11.00 4.35 9.18
N ALA A 109 10.03 5.27 9.23
CA ALA A 109 8.76 5.13 8.53
C ALA A 109 8.84 5.60 7.07
N SER A 110 8.04 4.95 6.21
CA SER A 110 7.85 5.34 4.81
C SER A 110 6.89 6.52 4.66
N ILE A 111 5.95 6.67 5.60
CA ILE A 111 4.93 7.71 5.61
C ILE A 111 4.92 8.36 6.99
N ILE A 112 4.86 9.69 7.03
CA ILE A 112 4.74 10.46 8.26
C ILE A 112 3.42 11.23 8.23
N LEU A 113 2.55 10.99 9.22
CA LEU A 113 1.26 11.65 9.37
C LEU A 113 1.39 12.85 10.31
N LEU A 114 1.17 14.04 9.74
CA LEU A 114 1.28 15.30 10.45
C LEU A 114 -0.02 15.63 11.21
N GLY A 115 0.10 15.95 12.50
CA GLY A 115 -1.02 16.44 13.31
C GLY A 115 -1.75 15.37 14.12
N ASN A 116 -1.11 14.22 14.35
CA ASN A 116 -1.57 13.14 15.24
C ASN A 116 -3.03 12.69 15.00
N LYS A 117 -3.46 12.62 13.73
CA LYS A 117 -4.81 12.18 13.36
C LYS A 117 -4.75 10.84 12.67
N LEU A 118 -5.25 9.83 13.37
CA LEU A 118 -5.26 8.47 12.87
C LEU A 118 -6.20 8.24 11.68
N SER A 119 -7.19 9.12 11.50
CA SER A 119 -8.02 9.16 10.30
C SER A 119 -7.19 9.37 9.02
N GLN A 120 -6.04 10.04 9.11
CA GLN A 120 -5.16 10.29 7.96
C GLN A 120 -4.54 9.01 7.40
N VAL A 121 -4.54 7.92 8.17
CA VAL A 121 -4.17 6.59 7.64
C VAL A 121 -5.13 6.17 6.53
N VAL A 122 -6.43 6.42 6.73
CA VAL A 122 -7.46 6.13 5.71
C VAL A 122 -7.27 7.05 4.51
N ASP A 123 -7.02 8.34 4.73
CA ASP A 123 -6.80 9.31 3.66
C ASP A 123 -5.57 8.92 2.80
N ALA A 124 -4.48 8.49 3.44
CA ALA A 124 -3.28 8.03 2.77
C ALA A 124 -3.53 6.77 1.93
N LEU A 125 -4.31 5.82 2.45
CA LEU A 125 -4.72 4.62 1.72
C LEU A 125 -5.59 4.97 0.49
N ASP A 126 -6.55 5.87 0.65
CA ASP A 126 -7.44 6.29 -0.43
C ASP A 126 -6.68 7.04 -1.52
N LEU A 127 -5.75 7.91 -1.13
CA LEU A 127 -4.84 8.59 -2.04
C LEU A 127 -3.95 7.60 -2.80
N ALA A 128 -3.37 6.61 -2.12
CA ALA A 128 -2.53 5.60 -2.74
C ALA A 128 -3.32 4.77 -3.76
N GLN A 129 -4.54 4.34 -3.42
CA GLN A 129 -5.41 3.58 -4.33
C GLN A 129 -5.81 4.41 -5.56
N ALA A 130 -6.20 5.67 -5.38
CA ALA A 130 -6.53 6.57 -6.47
C ALA A 130 -5.33 6.81 -7.39
N THR A 131 -4.14 6.99 -6.81
CA THR A 131 -2.89 7.18 -7.57
C THR A 131 -2.54 5.93 -8.38
N MET A 132 -2.60 4.74 -7.78
CA MET A 132 -2.31 3.49 -8.49
C MET A 132 -3.30 3.25 -9.64
N LYS A 133 -4.59 3.61 -9.46
CA LYS A 133 -5.57 3.57 -10.54
C LYS A 133 -5.15 4.45 -11.72
N LYS A 134 -4.59 5.63 -11.47
CA LYS A 134 -4.07 6.52 -12.51
C LYS A 134 -2.82 5.97 -13.18
N VAL A 135 -1.90 5.39 -12.41
CA VAL A 135 -0.71 4.72 -12.96
C VAL A 135 -1.11 3.60 -13.92
N HIS A 136 -2.04 2.72 -13.52
CA HIS A 136 -2.53 1.65 -14.38
C HIS A 136 -3.24 2.18 -15.64
N GLN A 137 -4.04 3.25 -15.53
CA GLN A 137 -4.66 3.91 -16.69
C GLN A 137 -3.60 4.43 -17.67
N ASN A 138 -2.60 5.17 -17.18
CA ASN A 138 -1.54 5.74 -18.00
C ASN A 138 -0.71 4.66 -18.69
N LEU A 139 -0.34 3.60 -17.97
CA LEU A 139 0.37 2.46 -18.54
C LEU A 139 -0.48 1.74 -19.59
N SER A 140 -1.78 1.58 -19.36
CA SER A 140 -2.68 0.95 -20.33
C SER A 140 -2.73 1.73 -21.64
N TRP A 141 -2.79 3.07 -21.57
CA TRP A 141 -2.73 3.93 -22.75
C TRP A 141 -1.39 3.85 -23.47
N ALA A 142 -0.27 3.83 -22.74
CA ALA A 142 1.05 3.70 -23.32
C ALA A 142 1.23 2.35 -24.05
N VAL A 143 0.77 1.27 -23.43
CA VAL A 143 0.78 -0.07 -24.05
C VAL A 143 -0.12 -0.10 -25.27
N ALA A 144 -1.35 0.41 -25.19
CA ALA A 144 -2.27 0.45 -26.31
C ALA A 144 -1.70 1.23 -27.52
N TYR A 145 -1.07 2.38 -27.26
CA TYR A 145 -0.39 3.14 -28.29
C TYR A 145 0.70 2.31 -28.99
N ASN A 146 1.57 1.64 -28.22
CA ASN A 146 2.63 0.81 -28.79
C ASN A 146 2.08 -0.39 -29.57
N VAL A 147 1.04 -1.04 -29.04
CA VAL A 147 0.37 -2.18 -29.71
C VAL A 147 -0.23 -1.77 -31.06
N VAL A 148 -0.68 -0.52 -31.22
CA VAL A 148 -1.21 0.00 -32.50
C VAL A 148 -0.09 0.53 -33.41
N ALA A 149 0.84 1.30 -32.85
CA ALA A 149 1.89 1.97 -33.61
C ALA A 149 2.90 0.99 -34.22
N ILE A 150 3.26 -0.09 -33.50
CA ILE A 150 4.25 -1.06 -33.98
C ILE A 150 3.77 -1.80 -35.24
N PRO A 151 2.56 -2.40 -35.29
CA PRO A 151 2.04 -3.00 -36.52
C PRO A 151 1.94 -2.02 -37.69
N ILE A 152 1.49 -0.79 -37.42
CA ILE A 152 1.41 0.27 -38.44
C ILE A 152 2.80 0.54 -39.03
N ALA A 153 3.80 0.76 -38.18
CA ALA A 153 5.19 1.01 -38.60
C ALA A 153 5.84 -0.21 -39.26
N ALA A 154 5.49 -1.43 -38.83
CA ALA A 154 5.92 -2.69 -39.43
C ALA A 154 5.28 -2.96 -40.80
N GLY A 155 4.42 -2.06 -41.28
CA GLY A 155 3.87 -2.10 -42.62
C GLY A 155 2.50 -2.75 -42.74
N LEU A 156 1.75 -2.92 -41.64
CA LEU A 156 0.37 -3.40 -41.70
C LEU A 156 -0.56 -2.43 -42.47
N LEU A 157 -0.18 -1.14 -42.53
CA LEU A 157 -0.84 -0.11 -43.36
C LEU A 157 -0.04 0.22 -44.64
N LEU A 158 1.10 -0.43 -44.89
CA LEU A 158 1.72 -0.33 -46.21
C LEU A 158 0.75 -1.01 -47.18
N PRO A 159 0.41 -0.33 -48.27
CA PRO A 159 -0.59 -0.86 -49.14
C PRO A 159 -0.05 -2.14 -49.81
N GLN A 160 -0.93 -3.14 -49.92
CA GLN A 160 -0.84 -4.17 -50.96
C GLN A 160 -0.99 -3.56 -52.38
N PHE A 161 -0.97 -2.23 -52.51
CA PHE A 161 -0.76 -1.55 -53.78
C PHE A 161 0.69 -1.76 -54.16
N ASP A 162 0.87 -2.85 -54.89
CA ASP A 162 1.85 -3.02 -55.96
C ASP A 162 1.71 -1.85 -56.95
N PHE A 163 2.04 -0.63 -56.51
CA PHE A 163 2.48 0.39 -57.43
C PHE A 163 3.90 0.02 -57.79
N ALA A 164 4.00 -1.01 -58.63
CA ALA A 164 5.11 -1.22 -59.51
C ALA A 164 5.36 0.12 -60.19
N MET A 165 6.31 0.89 -59.65
CA MET A 165 6.98 1.91 -60.43
C MET A 165 7.77 1.15 -61.49
N THR A 166 7.10 0.78 -62.58
CA THR A 166 7.80 0.35 -63.78
C THR A 166 8.71 1.52 -64.18
N PRO A 167 10.03 1.31 -64.38
CA PRO A 167 10.97 2.38 -64.74
C PRO A 167 10.71 3.08 -66.10
N SER A 168 9.52 2.97 -66.68
CA SER A 168 9.22 3.32 -68.08
C SER A 168 8.49 4.64 -68.29
N LEU A 169 8.51 5.57 -67.31
CA LEU A 169 8.14 6.98 -67.54
C LEU A 169 9.37 7.88 -67.70
N SER A 170 10.48 7.30 -68.19
CA SER A 170 11.52 8.02 -68.92
C SER A 170 11.27 7.85 -70.41
N GLY A 171 10.86 8.93 -71.07
CA GLY A 171 10.82 9.05 -72.53
C GLY A 171 9.43 9.23 -73.14
N LYS A 172 8.96 10.48 -73.21
CA LYS A 172 9.04 11.34 -74.41
C LYS A 172 8.85 12.79 -74.04
#